data_AF-A0A940WMP3-F1
#
_entry.id   AF-A0A940WMP3-F1
#
_cell.length_a   1.000
_cell.length_b   1.000
_cell.length_c   1.000
_cell.angle_alpha   90.00
_cell.angle_beta   90.00
_cell.angle_gamma   90.00
#
_symmetry.space_group_name_H-M   'P 1'
#
loop_
_entity.id
_entity.type
_entity.pdbx_description
1 polymer ?
#
loop_
_entity_poly.entity_id
_entity_poly.type
_entity_poly.pdbx_seq_one_letter_code
_entity_poly.pdbx_strand_id
1 'polypeptide(L)'
;MLGAFATIGVIAIVFAETGLLVGFFLPGDSLLVTAGIFSTAAAAQGFGIAPLSLPTLLIFAPVAAVAGAQLGHFLGARFGRKLFDKPDSRLFKREHVEKAEHYFEKFGPARAVVAARFMPIVRTFMNPVAGVLEMDARRFFVWNVLGGVVWVEAMLLLGYFLGHAVEGIDKYILPGVFVIVILSLIPIVREVLKDRRASRLEPRGRHHARK
;
A
#
# COMPACT_ATOMS: atom_id res chain seq x y z
N MET A 1 -24.94 -3.06 8.75
CA MET A 1 -24.52 -2.13 7.67
C MET A 1 -23.06 -1.69 7.81
N LEU A 2 -22.59 -1.26 9.01
CA LEU A 2 -21.20 -0.81 9.22
C LEU A 2 -20.10 -1.82 8.80
N GLY A 3 -20.27 -3.12 9.05
CA GLY A 3 -19.27 -4.14 8.66
C GLY A 3 -19.05 -4.28 7.14
N ALA A 4 -20.09 -4.06 6.33
CA ALA A 4 -19.97 -4.10 4.87
C ALA A 4 -19.16 -2.89 4.35
N PHE A 5 -19.42 -1.70 4.90
CA PHE A 5 -18.64 -0.49 4.58
C PHE A 5 -17.18 -0.61 5.01
N ALA A 6 -16.92 -1.20 6.19
CA ALA A 6 -15.56 -1.47 6.64
C ALA A 6 -14.82 -2.44 5.71
N THR A 7 -15.50 -3.52 5.28
CA THR A 7 -14.93 -4.49 4.31
C THR A 7 -14.57 -3.81 2.99
N ILE A 8 -15.47 -2.98 2.44
CA ILE A 8 -15.22 -2.22 1.21
C ILE A 8 -14.07 -1.24 1.39
N GLY A 9 -14.01 -0.53 2.53
CA GLY A 9 -12.92 0.40 2.84
C GLY A 9 -11.56 -0.29 2.88
N VAL A 10 -11.46 -1.47 3.51
CA VAL A 10 -10.23 -2.28 3.54
C VAL A 10 -9.80 -2.67 2.13
N ILE A 11 -10.72 -3.21 1.33
CA ILE A 11 -10.47 -3.62 -0.06
C ILE A 11 -9.99 -2.42 -0.90
N ALA A 12 -10.65 -1.27 -0.77
CA ALA A 12 -10.31 -0.06 -1.50
C ALA A 12 -8.92 0.49 -1.10
N ILE A 13 -8.58 0.48 0.19
CA ILE A 13 -7.27 0.92 0.67
C ILE A 13 -6.16 -0.02 0.20
N VAL A 14 -6.36 -1.34 0.29
CA VAL A 14 -5.38 -2.33 -0.20
C VAL A 14 -5.14 -2.18 -1.71
N PHE A 15 -6.20 -1.96 -2.49
CA PHE A 15 -6.09 -1.66 -3.92
C PHE A 15 -5.32 -0.35 -4.17
N ALA A 16 -5.68 0.72 -3.46
CA ALA A 16 -5.05 2.02 -3.58
C ALA A 16 -3.56 1.97 -3.20
N GLU A 17 -3.20 1.29 -2.12
CA GLU A 17 -1.82 1.15 -1.65
C GLU A 17 -0.96 0.33 -2.61
N THR A 18 -1.51 -0.76 -3.17
CA THR A 18 -0.77 -1.64 -4.10
C THR A 18 -0.70 -1.10 -5.53
N GLY A 19 -1.67 -0.27 -5.94
CA GLY A 19 -1.79 0.25 -7.31
C GLY A 19 -1.47 1.72 -7.51
N LEU A 20 -1.67 2.57 -6.51
CA LEU A 20 -1.26 3.97 -6.59
C LEU A 20 0.18 4.11 -6.08
N LEU A 21 1.02 4.78 -6.88
CA LEU A 21 2.39 5.20 -6.52
C LEU A 21 2.48 6.03 -5.22
N VAL A 22 1.33 6.41 -4.65
CA VAL A 22 1.17 7.18 -3.41
C VAL A 22 0.98 6.25 -2.19
N GLY A 23 0.96 4.93 -2.38
CA GLY A 23 0.72 3.92 -1.35
C GLY A 23 1.71 3.88 -0.18
N PHE A 24 2.87 4.56 -0.29
CA PHE A 24 3.87 4.64 0.79
C PHE A 24 3.29 5.15 2.13
N PHE A 25 2.17 5.88 2.10
CA PHE A 25 1.59 6.49 3.28
C PHE A 25 0.37 5.74 3.85
N LEU A 26 -0.15 4.71 3.18
CA LEU A 26 -1.31 3.95 3.65
C LEU A 26 -0.83 2.67 4.35
N PRO A 27 -1.18 2.43 5.64
CA PRO A 27 -0.70 1.27 6.39
C PRO A 27 -1.55 0.02 6.08
N GLY A 28 -1.45 -0.55 4.88
CA GLY A 28 -2.29 -1.68 4.49
C GLY A 28 -1.94 -2.98 5.20
N ASP A 29 -0.67 -3.20 5.60
CA ASP A 29 -0.27 -4.36 6.41
C ASP A 29 -1.02 -4.37 7.75
N SER A 30 -1.00 -3.23 8.44
CA SER A 30 -1.71 -3.05 9.71
C SER A 30 -3.22 -3.13 9.53
N LEU A 31 -3.74 -2.62 8.41
CA LEU A 31 -5.16 -2.68 8.09
C LEU A 31 -5.64 -4.11 7.84
N LEU A 32 -4.88 -4.94 7.13
CA LEU A 32 -5.19 -6.35 6.89
C LEU A 32 -5.16 -7.15 8.21
N VAL A 33 -4.14 -6.95 9.04
CA VAL A 33 -4.08 -7.58 10.37
C VAL A 33 -5.28 -7.15 11.21
N THR A 34 -5.59 -5.85 11.23
CA THR A 34 -6.74 -5.31 11.96
C THR A 34 -8.06 -5.89 11.43
N ALA A 35 -8.25 -5.94 10.11
CA ALA A 35 -9.43 -6.54 9.49
C ALA A 35 -9.57 -8.03 9.83
N GLY A 36 -8.44 -8.76 9.91
CA GLY A 36 -8.38 -10.13 10.40
C GLY A 36 -8.87 -10.24 11.86
N ILE A 37 -8.42 -9.37 12.75
CA ILE A 37 -8.87 -9.40 14.15
C ILE A 37 -10.36 -9.06 14.27
N PHE A 38 -10.82 -8.02 13.58
CA PHE A 38 -12.24 -7.61 13.58
C PHE A 38 -13.19 -8.58 12.87
N SER A 39 -12.66 -9.63 12.24
CA SER A 39 -13.47 -10.75 11.77
C SER A 39 -13.88 -11.72 12.89
N THR A 40 -13.28 -11.61 14.08
CA THR A 40 -13.70 -12.39 15.25
C THR A 40 -14.88 -11.72 15.95
N ALA A 41 -15.82 -12.54 16.44
CA ALA A 41 -16.98 -12.05 17.17
C ALA A 41 -16.60 -11.32 18.46
N ALA A 42 -15.55 -11.78 19.16
CA ALA A 42 -15.08 -11.18 20.41
C ALA A 42 -14.59 -9.73 20.19
N ALA A 43 -13.75 -9.50 19.18
CA ALA A 43 -13.29 -8.16 18.85
C ALA A 43 -14.46 -7.29 18.35
N ALA A 44 -15.30 -7.80 17.45
CA ALA A 44 -16.39 -7.03 16.88
C ALA A 44 -17.44 -6.59 17.92
N GLN A 45 -17.80 -7.47 18.86
CA GLN A 45 -18.73 -7.18 19.95
C GLN A 45 -18.17 -6.15 20.94
N GLY A 46 -16.86 -6.19 21.24
CA GLY A 46 -16.20 -5.18 22.07
C GLY A 46 -16.30 -3.75 21.50
N PHE A 47 -16.49 -3.62 20.19
CA PHE A 47 -16.67 -2.34 19.50
C PHE A 47 -18.10 -2.05 19.05
N GLY A 48 -19.08 -2.90 19.41
CA GLY A 48 -20.47 -2.73 19.02
C GLY A 48 -20.72 -2.80 17.51
N ILE A 49 -19.82 -3.44 16.76
CA ILE A 49 -19.93 -3.62 15.31
C ILE A 49 -20.17 -5.08 14.94
N ALA A 50 -20.81 -5.29 13.79
CA ALA A 50 -20.93 -6.64 13.24
C ALA A 50 -19.55 -7.15 12.79
N PRO A 51 -19.21 -8.42 13.08
CA PRO A 51 -17.92 -9.00 12.67
C PRO A 51 -17.76 -8.95 11.15
N LEU A 52 -16.54 -8.68 10.72
CA LEU A 52 -16.17 -8.72 9.31
C LEU A 52 -16.25 -10.16 8.80
N SER A 53 -16.72 -10.33 7.57
CA SER A 53 -16.75 -11.65 6.92
C SER A 53 -15.33 -12.03 6.49
N LEU A 54 -14.67 -12.90 7.26
CA LEU A 54 -13.35 -13.43 6.93
C LEU A 54 -13.32 -14.08 5.53
N PRO A 55 -14.30 -14.91 5.11
CA PRO A 55 -14.32 -15.47 3.76
C PRO A 55 -14.33 -14.40 2.67
N THR A 56 -15.07 -13.30 2.89
CA THR A 56 -15.10 -12.17 1.95
C THR A 56 -13.73 -11.47 1.90
N LEU A 57 -13.07 -11.25 3.04
CA LEU A 57 -11.75 -10.65 3.06
C LEU A 57 -10.71 -11.55 2.38
N LEU A 58 -10.71 -12.86 2.64
CA LEU A 58 -9.78 -13.82 2.04
C LEU A 58 -9.94 -13.94 0.52
N ILE A 59 -11.13 -13.67 -0.03
CA ILE A 59 -11.34 -13.71 -1.49
C ILE A 59 -11.06 -12.34 -2.12
N PHE A 60 -11.68 -11.28 -1.60
CA PHE A 60 -11.68 -9.98 -2.28
C PHE A 60 -10.43 -9.14 -2.00
N ALA A 61 -9.79 -9.28 -0.83
CA ALA A 61 -8.59 -8.51 -0.53
C ALA A 61 -7.38 -8.95 -1.39
N PRO A 62 -7.11 -10.25 -1.64
CA PRO A 62 -6.08 -10.66 -2.59
C PRO A 62 -6.39 -10.21 -4.01
N VAL A 63 -7.65 -10.29 -4.45
CA VAL A 63 -8.07 -9.82 -5.78
C VAL A 63 -7.79 -8.32 -5.93
N ALA A 64 -8.12 -7.52 -4.92
CA ALA A 64 -7.81 -6.09 -4.90
C ALA A 64 -6.32 -5.81 -4.91
N ALA A 65 -5.52 -6.54 -4.12
CA ALA A 65 -4.06 -6.39 -4.10
C ALA A 65 -3.42 -6.75 -5.45
N VAL A 66 -3.90 -7.82 -6.09
CA VAL A 66 -3.43 -8.24 -7.41
C VAL A 66 -3.83 -7.23 -8.49
N ALA A 67 -5.09 -6.76 -8.47
CA ALA A 67 -5.59 -5.78 -9.43
C ALA A 67 -4.86 -4.44 -9.30
N GLY A 68 -4.63 -3.97 -8.07
CA GLY A 68 -3.83 -2.78 -7.79
C GLY A 68 -2.41 -2.94 -8.32
N ALA A 69 -1.74 -4.04 -7.99
CA ALA A 69 -0.38 -4.29 -8.49
C ALA A 69 -0.28 -4.38 -10.02
N GLN A 70 -1.31 -4.93 -10.70
CA GLN A 70 -1.39 -4.90 -12.17
C GLN A 70 -1.52 -3.49 -12.72
N LEU A 71 -2.33 -2.63 -12.09
CA LEU A 71 -2.40 -1.22 -12.46
C LEU A 71 -1.07 -0.51 -12.23
N GLY A 72 -0.38 -0.78 -11.12
CA GLY A 72 0.94 -0.24 -10.84
C GLY A 72 1.96 -0.62 -11.91
N HIS A 73 1.98 -1.89 -12.32
CA HIS A 73 2.84 -2.38 -13.40
C HIS A 73 2.50 -1.74 -14.75
N PHE A 74 1.22 -1.66 -15.09
CA PHE A 74 0.77 -1.02 -16.33
C PHE A 74 1.12 0.48 -16.37
N LEU A 75 0.93 1.18 -15.25
CA LEU A 75 1.32 2.59 -15.12
C LEU A 75 2.85 2.75 -15.25
N GLY A 76 3.63 1.85 -14.64
CA GLY A 76 5.08 1.81 -14.78
C GLY A 76 5.55 1.60 -16.22
N ALA A 77 4.97 0.61 -16.91
CA ALA A 77 5.32 0.31 -18.30
C ALA A 77 4.94 1.45 -19.25
N ARG A 78 3.76 2.07 -19.06
CA ARG A 78 3.24 3.09 -19.97
C ARG A 78 3.78 4.50 -19.69
N PHE A 79 3.91 4.88 -18.42
CA PHE A 79 4.30 6.24 -18.02
C PHE A 79 5.72 6.33 -17.48
N GLY A 80 6.31 5.23 -17.05
CA GLY A 80 7.62 5.23 -16.42
C GLY A 80 8.74 5.71 -17.35
N ARG A 81 8.73 5.36 -18.65
CA ARG A 81 9.70 5.91 -19.62
C ARG A 81 9.66 7.44 -19.73
N LYS A 82 8.46 8.04 -19.72
CA LYS A 82 8.28 9.51 -19.71
C LYS A 82 8.61 10.16 -18.36
N LEU A 83 8.53 9.41 -17.27
CA LEU A 83 8.87 9.87 -15.92
C LEU A 83 10.39 9.82 -15.67
N PHE A 84 11.09 8.87 -16.30
CA PHE A 84 12.55 8.77 -16.33
C PHE A 84 13.24 9.94 -17.04
N ASP A 85 12.59 10.50 -18.07
CA ASP A 85 13.05 11.73 -18.74
C ASP A 85 12.98 12.98 -17.84
N LYS A 86 12.35 12.89 -16.65
CA LYS A 86 12.34 13.94 -15.63
C LYS A 86 12.96 13.42 -14.32
N PRO A 87 14.30 13.47 -14.18
CA PRO A 87 15.05 12.83 -13.09
C PRO A 87 14.77 13.38 -11.67
N ASP A 88 13.97 14.44 -11.52
CA ASP A 88 13.79 15.18 -10.26
C ASP A 88 12.35 15.16 -9.71
N SER A 89 11.51 14.19 -10.12
CA SER A 89 10.20 14.04 -9.50
C SER A 89 10.33 13.39 -8.11
N ARG A 90 9.78 14.04 -7.06
CA ARG A 90 9.86 13.59 -5.65
C ARG A 90 9.37 12.14 -5.42
N LEU A 91 8.51 11.63 -6.30
CA LEU A 91 7.95 10.27 -6.27
C LEU A 91 8.83 9.23 -6.98
N PHE A 92 9.75 9.65 -7.83
CA PHE A 92 10.53 8.75 -8.69
C PHE A 92 12.02 9.11 -8.62
N LYS A 93 12.60 8.98 -7.42
CA LYS A 93 14.04 9.13 -7.23
C LYS A 93 14.77 7.95 -7.87
N ARG A 94 15.79 8.25 -8.67
CA ARG A 94 16.65 7.25 -9.34
C ARG A 94 17.21 6.20 -8.37
N GLU A 95 17.57 6.61 -7.17
CA GLU A 95 18.09 5.70 -6.13
C GLU A 95 17.13 4.55 -5.78
N HIS A 96 15.81 4.79 -5.75
CA HIS A 96 14.84 3.73 -5.47
C HIS A 96 14.71 2.75 -6.64
N VAL A 97 14.88 3.26 -7.86
CA VAL A 97 14.81 2.45 -9.08
C VAL A 97 16.07 1.62 -9.23
N GLU A 98 17.25 2.22 -9.03
CA GLU A 98 18.54 1.53 -9.02
C GLU A 98 18.56 0.42 -7.95
N LYS A 99 17.99 0.68 -6.76
CA LYS A 99 17.78 -0.37 -5.74
C LYS A 99 16.89 -1.50 -6.26
N ALA A 100 15.71 -1.18 -6.79
CA ALA A 100 14.80 -2.20 -7.29
C ALA A 100 15.42 -3.01 -8.44
N GLU A 101 16.12 -2.37 -9.38
CA GLU A 101 16.88 -2.97 -10.47
C GLU A 101 17.98 -3.90 -9.95
N HIS A 102 18.75 -3.48 -8.94
CA HIS A 102 19.74 -4.34 -8.29
C HIS A 102 19.11 -5.61 -7.68
N TYR A 103 17.91 -5.50 -7.09
CA TYR A 103 17.17 -6.68 -6.59
C TYR A 103 16.65 -7.56 -7.73
N PHE A 104 16.20 -6.97 -8.84
CA PHE A 104 15.80 -7.69 -10.05
C PHE A 104 16.96 -8.49 -10.65
N GLU A 105 18.15 -7.89 -10.74
CA GLU A 105 19.37 -8.54 -11.21
C GLU A 105 19.85 -9.64 -10.27
N LYS A 106 19.83 -9.37 -8.95
CA LYS A 106 20.39 -10.29 -7.94
C LYS A 106 19.49 -11.51 -7.67
N PHE A 107 18.19 -11.33 -7.61
CA PHE A 107 17.24 -12.39 -7.24
C PHE A 107 16.45 -12.94 -8.44
N GLY A 108 16.53 -12.26 -9.58
CA GLY A 108 15.71 -12.54 -10.76
C GLY A 108 14.29 -11.97 -10.64
N PRO A 109 13.61 -11.72 -11.78
CA PRO A 109 12.32 -11.01 -11.80
C PRO A 109 11.21 -11.68 -10.97
N ALA A 110 11.24 -13.01 -10.93
CA ALA A 110 10.28 -13.82 -10.18
C ALA A 110 10.39 -13.64 -8.67
N ARG A 111 11.60 -13.78 -8.13
CA ARG A 111 11.85 -13.77 -6.68
C ARG A 111 11.86 -12.35 -6.13
N ALA A 112 12.28 -11.36 -6.93
CA ALA A 112 12.25 -9.96 -6.56
C ALA A 112 10.82 -9.48 -6.26
N VAL A 113 9.82 -9.84 -7.09
CA VAL A 113 8.42 -9.44 -6.88
C VAL A 113 7.85 -10.02 -5.58
N VAL A 114 8.18 -11.27 -5.24
CA VAL A 114 7.74 -11.89 -3.99
C VAL A 114 8.47 -11.31 -2.79
N ALA A 115 9.79 -11.15 -2.87
CA ALA A 115 10.61 -10.60 -1.79
C ALA A 115 10.26 -9.15 -1.47
N ALA A 116 9.91 -8.34 -2.48
CA ALA A 116 9.49 -6.96 -2.33
C ALA A 116 8.30 -6.79 -1.39
N ARG A 117 7.41 -7.78 -1.33
CA ARG A 117 6.17 -7.69 -0.54
C ARG A 117 6.41 -7.68 0.96
N PHE A 118 7.54 -8.22 1.40
CA PHE A 118 7.98 -8.21 2.79
C PHE A 118 8.77 -6.94 3.17
N MET A 119 9.11 -6.10 2.19
CA MET A 119 9.83 -4.86 2.38
C MET A 119 8.92 -3.68 2.03
N PRO A 120 8.30 -3.00 3.01
CA PRO A 120 7.26 -1.98 2.77
C PRO A 120 7.67 -0.91 1.76
N ILE A 121 8.92 -0.43 1.85
CA ILE A 121 9.45 0.58 0.93
C ILE A 121 9.55 0.02 -0.50
N VAL A 122 10.08 -1.20 -0.63
CA VAL A 122 10.32 -1.82 -1.94
C VAL A 122 9.00 -2.19 -2.61
N ARG A 123 7.99 -2.66 -1.87
CA ARG A 123 6.69 -3.07 -2.41
C ARG A 123 6.00 -2.00 -3.26
N THR A 124 6.00 -0.76 -2.78
CA THR A 124 5.31 0.37 -3.44
C THR A 124 5.96 0.75 -4.77
N PHE A 125 7.28 0.60 -4.87
CA PHE A 125 8.03 0.90 -6.09
C PHE A 125 8.23 -0.33 -6.98
N MET A 126 8.09 -1.54 -6.46
CA MET A 126 8.32 -2.79 -7.19
C MET A 126 7.38 -2.95 -8.38
N ASN A 127 6.06 -2.75 -8.20
CA ASN A 127 5.11 -2.97 -9.31
C ASN A 127 5.37 -2.01 -10.49
N PRO A 128 5.51 -0.68 -10.26
CA PRO A 128 5.86 0.26 -11.32
C PRO A 128 7.24 0.01 -11.92
N VAL A 129 8.26 -0.27 -11.10
CA VAL A 129 9.62 -0.53 -11.60
C VAL A 129 9.66 -1.80 -12.44
N ALA A 130 8.95 -2.86 -12.05
CA ALA A 130 8.81 -4.07 -12.87
C ALA A 130 8.24 -3.74 -14.26
N GLY A 131 7.32 -2.77 -14.34
CA GLY A 131 6.78 -2.28 -15.61
C GLY A 131 7.80 -1.48 -16.43
N VAL A 132 8.59 -0.63 -15.77
CA VAL A 132 9.68 0.13 -16.42
C VAL A 132 10.73 -0.80 -17.02
N LEU A 133 11.13 -1.82 -16.27
CA LEU A 133 12.14 -2.80 -16.69
C LEU A 133 11.61 -3.78 -17.76
N GLU A 134 10.44 -3.50 -18.34
CA GLU A 134 9.78 -4.30 -19.38
C GLU A 134 9.67 -5.79 -19.01
N MET A 135 9.43 -6.07 -17.72
CA MET A 135 9.18 -7.43 -17.27
C MET A 135 7.94 -7.97 -17.99
N ASP A 136 8.02 -9.18 -18.54
CA ASP A 136 6.90 -9.86 -19.19
C ASP A 136 5.66 -9.87 -18.27
N ALA A 137 4.55 -9.31 -18.77
CA ALA A 137 3.33 -9.11 -17.98
C ALA A 137 2.73 -10.42 -17.46
N ARG A 138 2.89 -11.54 -18.19
CA ARG A 138 2.42 -12.85 -17.73
C ARG A 138 3.26 -13.36 -16.56
N ARG A 139 4.58 -13.24 -16.67
CA ARG A 139 5.49 -13.57 -15.55
C ARG A 139 5.17 -12.71 -14.35
N PHE A 140 5.04 -11.39 -14.53
CA PHE A 140 4.69 -10.49 -13.43
C PHE A 140 3.35 -10.91 -12.80
N PHE A 141 2.32 -11.19 -13.59
CA PHE A 141 1.01 -11.63 -13.09
C PHE A 141 1.11 -12.88 -12.22
N VAL A 142 1.80 -13.93 -12.66
CA VAL A 142 1.90 -15.19 -11.88
C VAL A 142 2.58 -14.96 -10.53
N TRP A 143 3.72 -14.28 -10.52
CA TRP A 143 4.47 -14.02 -9.28
C TRP A 143 3.76 -13.02 -8.37
N ASN A 144 3.09 -12.04 -8.96
CA ASN A 144 2.28 -11.07 -8.25
C ASN A 144 1.03 -11.73 -7.62
N VAL A 145 0.39 -12.69 -8.29
CA VAL A 145 -0.73 -13.45 -7.71
C VAL A 145 -0.25 -14.31 -6.56
N LEU A 146 0.84 -15.08 -6.73
CA LEU A 146 1.37 -15.93 -5.68
C LEU A 146 1.79 -15.14 -4.45
N GLY A 147 2.61 -14.10 -4.63
CA GLY A 147 2.97 -13.21 -3.52
C GLY A 147 1.75 -12.43 -2.98
N GLY A 148 0.79 -12.15 -3.86
CA GLY A 148 -0.52 -11.50 -3.65
C GLY A 148 -1.28 -12.13 -2.53
N VAL A 149 -1.69 -13.34 -2.86
CA VAL A 149 -2.50 -14.22 -2.05
C VAL A 149 -1.76 -14.56 -0.77
N VAL A 150 -0.51 -15.04 -0.85
CA VAL A 150 0.26 -15.44 0.34
C VAL A 150 0.41 -14.30 1.35
N TRP A 151 0.74 -13.08 0.90
CA TRP A 151 0.87 -11.94 1.81
C TRP A 151 -0.47 -11.54 2.44
N VAL A 152 -1.54 -11.39 1.64
CA VAL A 152 -2.84 -10.97 2.16
C VAL A 152 -3.42 -12.01 3.11
N GLU A 153 -3.38 -13.29 2.72
CA GLU A 153 -3.86 -14.39 3.56
C GLU A 153 -3.05 -14.50 4.85
N ALA A 154 -1.71 -14.41 4.78
CA ALA A 154 -0.88 -14.44 5.98
C ALA A 154 -1.23 -13.31 6.95
N MET A 155 -1.43 -12.08 6.47
CA MET A 155 -1.80 -10.94 7.32
C MET A 155 -3.20 -11.08 7.91
N LEU A 156 -4.18 -11.51 7.12
CA LEU A 156 -5.56 -11.73 7.58
C LEU A 156 -5.65 -12.86 8.60
N LEU A 157 -5.01 -13.99 8.32
CA LEU A 157 -4.99 -15.15 9.22
C LEU A 157 -4.23 -14.83 10.50
N LEU A 158 -3.09 -14.14 10.41
CA LEU A 158 -2.37 -13.66 11.59
C LEU A 158 -3.27 -12.81 12.48
N GLY A 159 -4.00 -11.86 11.89
CA GLY A 159 -4.99 -11.07 12.62
C GLY A 159 -6.11 -11.90 13.23
N TYR A 160 -6.68 -12.84 12.47
CA TYR A 160 -7.76 -13.72 12.94
C TYR A 160 -7.34 -14.59 14.14
N PHE A 161 -6.15 -15.20 14.06
CA PHE A 161 -5.59 -16.01 15.14
C PHE A 161 -5.24 -15.14 16.35
N LEU A 162 -4.67 -13.95 16.15
CA LEU A 162 -4.38 -13.02 17.24
C LEU A 162 -5.67 -12.57 17.95
N GLY A 163 -6.74 -12.35 17.18
CA GLY A 163 -8.07 -12.04 17.69
C GLY A 163 -8.74 -13.17 18.48
N HIS A 164 -8.33 -14.42 18.28
CA HIS A 164 -8.79 -15.58 19.06
C HIS A 164 -7.87 -15.92 20.24
N ALA A 165 -6.56 -15.70 20.11
CA ALA A 165 -5.57 -16.10 21.09
C ALA A 165 -5.41 -15.11 22.25
N VAL A 166 -5.80 -13.84 22.06
CA VAL A 166 -5.66 -12.80 23.07
C VAL A 166 -7.02 -12.48 23.68
N GLU A 167 -7.25 -12.93 24.91
CA GLU A 167 -8.40 -12.52 25.71
C GLU A 167 -8.31 -11.02 26.03
N GLY A 168 -9.37 -10.26 25.77
CA GLY A 168 -9.41 -8.80 26.03
C GLY A 168 -8.68 -7.94 24.98
N ILE A 169 -8.47 -8.45 23.76
CA ILE A 169 -7.77 -7.76 22.68
C ILE A 169 -8.44 -6.44 22.24
N ASP A 170 -9.75 -6.30 22.50
CA ASP A 170 -10.54 -5.08 22.28
C ASP A 170 -9.92 -3.86 23.00
N LYS A 171 -9.34 -4.03 24.18
CA LYS A 171 -8.67 -2.96 24.93
C LYS A 171 -7.34 -2.51 24.33
N TYR A 172 -6.64 -3.39 23.61
CA TYR A 172 -5.30 -3.12 23.07
C TYR A 172 -5.31 -2.74 21.59
N ILE A 173 -6.35 -3.13 20.86
CA ILE A 173 -6.51 -2.78 19.44
C ILE A 173 -6.80 -1.31 19.25
N LEU A 174 -7.66 -0.71 20.08
CA LEU A 174 -8.00 0.71 19.92
C LEU A 174 -6.76 1.63 20.04
N PRO A 175 -5.92 1.51 21.08
CA PRO A 175 -4.66 2.25 21.15
C PRO A 175 -3.71 1.89 20.00
N GLY A 176 -3.57 0.61 19.65
CA GLY A 176 -2.66 0.16 18.59
C GLY A 176 -3.01 0.75 17.21
N VAL A 177 -4.27 0.63 16.80
CA VAL A 177 -4.78 1.21 15.55
C VAL A 177 -4.67 2.73 15.58
N PHE A 178 -5.02 3.38 16.69
CA PHE A 178 -4.92 4.83 16.82
C PHE A 178 -3.47 5.32 16.71
N VAL A 179 -2.53 4.62 17.34
CA VAL A 179 -1.09 4.91 17.23
C VAL A 179 -0.61 4.73 15.79
N ILE A 180 -0.96 3.63 15.13
CA ILE A 180 -0.59 3.37 13.73
C ILE A 180 -1.16 4.44 12.80
N VAL A 181 -2.42 4.85 12.98
CA VAL A 181 -3.07 5.91 12.21
C VAL A 181 -2.39 7.25 12.43
N ILE A 182 -2.12 7.63 13.68
CA ILE A 182 -1.38 8.87 14.03
C ILE A 182 0.00 8.85 13.38
N LEU A 183 0.77 7.76 13.54
CA LEU A 183 2.10 7.62 12.97
C LEU A 183 2.08 7.69 11.43
N SER A 184 1.07 7.13 10.78
CA SER A 184 0.89 7.19 9.33
C SER A 184 0.48 8.58 8.84
N LEU A 185 -0.24 9.36 9.66
CA LEU A 185 -0.61 10.74 9.37
C LEU A 185 0.54 11.74 9.57
N ILE A 186 1.50 11.47 10.45
CA ILE A 186 2.66 12.36 10.69
C ILE A 186 3.39 12.74 9.39
N PRO A 187 3.79 11.81 8.52
CA PRO A 187 4.52 12.17 7.31
C PRO A 187 3.62 12.87 6.27
N ILE A 188 2.31 12.57 6.22
CA ILE A 188 1.32 13.31 5.40
C ILE A 188 1.23 14.78 5.84
N VAL A 189 1.07 15.00 7.15
CA VAL A 189 0.98 16.35 7.73
C VAL A 189 2.28 17.11 7.52
N ARG A 190 3.44 16.46 7.68
CA ARG A 190 4.74 17.09 7.38
C ARG A 190 4.88 17.51 5.93
N GLU A 191 4.47 16.67 4.99
CA GLU A 191 4.55 16.97 3.56
C GLU A 191 3.59 18.12 3.18
N VAL A 192 2.35 18.10 3.67
CA VAL A 192 1.36 19.18 3.46
C VAL A 192 1.81 20.49 4.10
N LEU A 193 2.40 20.46 5.29
CA LEU A 193 2.94 21.66 5.95
C LEU A 193 4.17 22.20 5.22
N LYS A 194 5.01 21.33 4.67
CA LYS A 194 6.19 21.72 3.87
C LYS A 194 5.76 22.37 2.55
N ASP A 195 4.78 21.80 1.85
CA ASP A 195 4.24 22.38 0.63
C ASP A 195 3.49 23.69 0.90
N ARG A 196 2.75 23.81 2.01
CA ARG A 196 2.15 25.09 2.44
C ARG A 196 3.17 26.16 2.82
N ARG A 197 4.34 25.77 3.37
CA ARG A 197 5.46 26.70 3.62
C ARG A 197 6.15 27.11 2.32
N ALA A 198 6.27 26.21 1.35
CA ALA A 198 6.80 26.52 0.02
C ALA A 198 5.87 27.49 -0.75
N SER A 199 4.55 27.28 -0.71
CA SER A 199 3.57 28.18 -1.33
C SER A 199 3.44 29.56 -0.66
N ARG A 200 3.92 29.73 0.57
CA ARG A 200 4.01 31.04 1.25
C ARG A 200 5.30 31.81 0.93
N LEU A 201 6.28 31.18 0.29
CA LEU A 201 7.59 31.76 0.00
C LEU A 201 7.78 32.18 -1.47
N GLU A 202 6.79 32.01 -2.35
CA GLU A 202 6.77 32.73 -3.63
C GLU A 202 6.07 34.09 -3.46
N PRO A 203 6.81 35.21 -3.33
CA PRO A 203 6.21 36.52 -3.49
C PRO A 203 5.74 36.64 -4.94
N ARG A 204 4.42 36.82 -5.12
CA ARG A 204 3.74 37.27 -6.35
C ARG A 204 4.71 37.96 -7.31
N GLY A 205 5.15 37.21 -8.31
CA GLY A 205 5.99 37.71 -9.39
C GLY A 205 5.31 38.88 -10.07
N ARG A 206 6.06 39.99 -10.11
CA ARG A 206 5.85 41.20 -10.91
C ARG A 206 5.13 40.91 -12.23
N HIS A 207 3.86 41.30 -12.32
CA HIS A 207 3.28 41.73 -13.57
C HIS A 207 3.70 43.19 -13.77
N HIS A 208 4.59 43.46 -14.72
CA HIS A 208 4.36 44.45 -15.78
C HIS A 208 5.59 44.64 -16.69
N ALA A 209 5.29 44.52 -17.99
CA ALA A 209 5.85 45.27 -19.10
C ALA A 209 7.32 45.06 -19.49
N ARG A 210 7.51 44.27 -20.56
CA ARG A 210 8.33 44.74 -21.68
C ARG A 210 7.56 44.52 -22.99
N LYS A 211 7.12 45.64 -23.57
CA LYS A 211 7.03 45.80 -25.01
C LYS A 211 8.44 45.90 -25.56
#